data_AF-A0A1H8FR08-F1
#
_entry.id   AF-A0A1H8FR08-F1
#
_cell.length_a   1.000
_cell.length_b   1.000
_cell.length_c   1.000
_cell.angle_alpha   90.00
_cell.angle_beta   90.00
_cell.angle_gamma   90.00
#
_symmetry.space_group_name_H-M   'P 1'
#
loop_
_entity.id
_entity.type
_entity.pdbx_description
1 polymer ?
#
loop_
_entity_poly.entity_id
_entity_poly.type
_entity_poly.pdbx_seq_one_letter_code
_entity_poly.pdbx_strand_id
1 'polypeptide(L)'
;MVAATRLDCAVGSAALMRQAVAQAVHHATHRSAFGGPLVDKPLMRNVLADMALESEAATTTAMRLAAAYDADTEQERAFRRLGVAVTKYWVTKRCPVIAAEALECLGGNGYVEESGMPRLFRESPLNSVWEGSGNVQALDVLRVLQREPQALNAFLVEIGRARGADHRLDAAVKDLLGELGDLEGIEARARRIVERMALVLQGSLLVRFAPPAVADAFAASRLGPDWGTTFGTLPPTLDLASLVTRARPTEH
;
A
#
# COMPACT_ATOMS: atom_id res chain seq x y z
N MET A 1 -8.50 -19.77 -11.25
CA MET A 1 -9.67 -19.40 -10.43
C MET A 1 -9.26 -18.66 -9.16
N VAL A 2 -8.65 -19.30 -8.16
CA VAL A 2 -8.26 -18.65 -6.88
C VAL A 2 -7.28 -17.46 -7.02
N ALA A 3 -6.31 -17.53 -7.95
CA ALA A 3 -5.36 -16.43 -8.12
C ALA A 3 -6.03 -15.12 -8.63
N ALA A 4 -7.05 -15.24 -9.49
CA ALA A 4 -7.78 -14.08 -10.01
C ALA A 4 -8.61 -13.40 -8.91
N THR A 5 -9.32 -14.19 -8.09
CA THR A 5 -10.11 -13.64 -6.98
C THR A 5 -9.24 -12.98 -5.90
N ARG A 6 -7.99 -13.43 -5.73
CA ARG A 6 -7.01 -12.75 -4.86
C ARG A 6 -6.58 -11.40 -5.40
N LEU A 7 -6.45 -11.24 -6.72
CA LEU A 7 -6.25 -9.93 -7.33
C LEU A 7 -7.47 -9.04 -7.12
N ASP A 8 -8.69 -9.56 -7.28
CA ASP A 8 -9.92 -8.81 -7.05
C ASP A 8 -10.00 -8.28 -5.61
N CYS A 9 -9.61 -9.08 -4.61
CA CYS A 9 -9.52 -8.63 -3.22
C CYS A 9 -8.53 -7.46 -3.04
N ALA A 10 -7.38 -7.51 -3.72
CA ALA A 10 -6.38 -6.44 -3.66
C ALA A 10 -6.87 -5.17 -4.36
N VAL A 11 -7.45 -5.30 -5.55
CA VAL A 11 -8.03 -4.18 -6.32
C VAL A 11 -9.19 -3.54 -5.56
N GLY A 12 -10.12 -4.34 -5.05
CA GLY A 12 -11.26 -3.87 -4.26
C GLY A 12 -10.81 -3.12 -3.00
N SER A 13 -9.81 -3.64 -2.29
CA SER A 13 -9.25 -2.96 -1.12
C SER A 13 -8.53 -1.66 -1.49
N ALA A 14 -7.77 -1.63 -2.59
CA ALA A 14 -7.16 -0.40 -3.08
C ALA A 14 -8.22 0.66 -3.46
N ALA A 15 -9.35 0.24 -4.03
CA ALA A 15 -10.47 1.12 -4.33
C ALA A 15 -11.14 1.67 -3.06
N LEU A 16 -11.37 0.83 -2.04
CA LEU A 16 -11.89 1.27 -0.74
C LEU A 16 -10.94 2.28 -0.06
N MET A 17 -9.63 2.02 -0.09
CA MET A 17 -8.61 2.97 0.41
C MET A 17 -8.69 4.30 -0.32
N ARG A 18 -8.80 4.28 -1.66
CA ARG A 18 -8.93 5.52 -2.46
C ARG A 18 -10.19 6.28 -2.13
N GLN A 19 -11.32 5.60 -1.95
CA GLN A 19 -12.58 6.21 -1.56
C GLN A 19 -12.47 6.88 -0.19
N ALA A 20 -11.89 6.18 0.80
CA ALA A 20 -11.70 6.70 2.15
C ALA A 20 -10.86 7.99 2.14
N VAL A 21 -9.72 7.98 1.43
CA VAL A 21 -8.86 9.17 1.27
C VAL A 21 -9.60 10.30 0.58
N ALA A 22 -10.34 10.02 -0.49
CA ALA A 22 -11.11 11.04 -1.22
C ALA A 22 -12.13 11.75 -0.31
N GLN A 23 -12.85 10.98 0.52
CA GLN A 23 -13.83 11.52 1.47
C GLN A 23 -13.15 12.35 2.56
N ALA A 24 -12.04 11.86 3.14
CA ALA A 24 -11.28 12.59 4.16
C ALA A 24 -10.70 13.91 3.63
N VAL A 25 -10.07 13.89 2.45
CA VAL A 25 -9.49 15.09 1.81
C VAL A 25 -10.58 16.08 1.46
N HIS A 26 -11.70 15.64 0.87
CA HIS A 26 -12.83 16.51 0.57
C HIS A 26 -13.40 17.16 1.82
N HIS A 27 -13.59 16.39 2.91
CA HIS A 27 -14.07 16.93 4.17
C HIS A 27 -13.12 17.98 4.74
N ALA A 28 -11.83 17.66 4.85
CA ALA A 28 -10.83 18.56 5.41
C ALA A 28 -10.63 19.84 4.59
N THR A 29 -10.91 19.78 3.29
CA THR A 29 -10.88 20.95 2.40
C THR A 29 -11.93 22.00 2.76
N HIS A 30 -13.12 21.56 3.21
CA HIS A 30 -14.25 22.46 3.46
C HIS A 30 -14.49 22.71 4.95
N ARG A 31 -14.12 21.76 5.81
CA ARG A 31 -14.27 21.89 7.26
C ARG A 31 -13.21 22.85 7.80
N SER A 32 -13.65 23.84 8.56
CA SER A 32 -12.75 24.75 9.27
C SER A 32 -12.67 24.45 10.77
N ALA A 33 -11.47 24.60 11.34
CA ALA A 33 -11.21 24.59 12.77
C ALA A 33 -9.94 25.42 13.06
N PHE A 34 -9.78 25.92 14.29
CA PHE A 34 -8.61 26.72 14.68
C PHE A 34 -8.33 27.88 13.70
N GLY A 35 -9.38 28.56 13.24
CA GLY A 35 -9.28 29.75 12.39
C GLY A 35 -8.99 29.51 10.90
N GLY A 36 -9.16 28.30 10.35
CA GLY A 36 -9.07 28.08 8.90
C GLY A 36 -9.44 26.66 8.46
N PRO A 37 -9.39 26.36 7.15
CA PRO A 37 -9.62 25.00 6.64
C PRO A 37 -8.70 23.97 7.30
N LEU A 38 -9.22 22.77 7.53
CA LEU A 38 -8.47 21.68 8.14
C LEU A 38 -7.32 21.22 7.24
N VAL A 39 -7.52 21.19 5.92
CA VAL A 39 -6.48 20.82 4.94
C VAL A 39 -5.24 21.72 5.01
N ASP A 40 -5.40 22.95 5.53
CA ASP A 40 -4.31 23.90 5.70
C ASP A 40 -3.53 23.72 7.00
N LYS A 41 -4.06 22.93 7.95
CA LYS A 41 -3.37 22.65 9.21
C LYS A 41 -2.24 21.66 8.95
N PRO A 42 -0.98 21.97 9.31
CA PRO A 42 0.17 21.12 9.00
C PRO A 42 0.01 19.67 9.47
N LEU A 43 -0.55 19.47 10.67
CA LEU A 43 -0.79 18.13 11.22
C LEU A 43 -1.81 17.34 10.39
N MET A 44 -2.97 17.94 10.08
CA MET A 44 -4.00 17.29 9.25
C MET A 44 -3.47 17.02 7.83
N ARG A 45 -2.73 17.97 7.25
CA ARG A 45 -2.08 17.76 5.94
C ARG A 45 -1.15 16.55 5.95
N ASN A 46 -0.42 16.33 7.05
CA ASN A 46 0.43 15.16 7.20
C ASN A 46 -0.39 13.87 7.21
N VAL A 47 -1.43 13.79 8.05
CA VAL A 47 -2.34 12.62 8.10
C VAL A 47 -2.94 12.31 6.72
N LEU A 48 -3.45 13.32 6.03
CA LEU A 48 -4.05 13.15 4.70
C LEU A 48 -3.01 12.72 3.65
N ALA A 49 -1.82 13.32 3.65
CA ALA A 49 -0.73 12.95 2.74
C ALA A 49 -0.28 11.50 2.98
N ASP A 50 -0.21 11.09 4.24
CA ASP A 50 0.25 9.77 4.65
C ASP A 50 -0.75 8.66 4.25
N MET A 51 -2.04 8.90 4.43
CA MET A 51 -3.08 7.99 3.89
C MET A 51 -3.09 7.97 2.36
N ALA A 52 -2.94 9.13 1.71
CA ALA A 52 -2.90 9.23 0.26
C ALA A 52 -1.73 8.44 -0.34
N LEU A 53 -0.57 8.46 0.32
CA LEU A 53 0.63 7.73 -0.06
C LEU A 53 0.39 6.21 -0.10
N GLU A 54 -0.26 5.66 0.93
CA GLU A 54 -0.60 4.23 0.94
C GLU A 54 -1.67 3.88 -0.09
N SER A 55 -2.67 4.75 -0.30
CA SER A 55 -3.66 4.56 -1.35
C SER A 55 -2.99 4.53 -2.74
N GLU A 56 -2.07 5.44 -3.03
CA GLU A 56 -1.36 5.48 -4.31
C GLU A 56 -0.46 4.27 -4.53
N ALA A 57 0.26 3.82 -3.48
CA ALA A 57 1.06 2.60 -3.51
C ALA A 57 0.21 1.35 -3.79
N ALA A 58 -0.95 1.24 -3.12
CA ALA A 58 -1.89 0.14 -3.30
C ALA A 58 -2.47 0.11 -4.71
N THR A 59 -2.98 1.25 -5.21
CA THR A 59 -3.54 1.36 -6.56
C THR A 59 -2.49 1.06 -7.62
N THR A 60 -1.29 1.63 -7.52
CA THR A 60 -0.21 1.40 -8.49
C THR A 60 0.16 -0.08 -8.58
N THR A 61 0.28 -0.75 -7.42
CA THR A 61 0.62 -2.18 -7.38
C THR A 61 -0.49 -3.06 -7.92
N ALA A 62 -1.75 -2.77 -7.56
CA ALA A 62 -2.90 -3.50 -8.06
C ALA A 62 -3.03 -3.39 -9.60
N MET A 63 -2.85 -2.19 -10.15
CA MET A 63 -2.88 -1.96 -11.60
C MET A 63 -1.70 -2.62 -12.33
N ARG A 64 -0.50 -2.61 -11.74
CA ARG A 64 0.66 -3.34 -12.30
C ARG A 64 0.41 -4.84 -12.40
N LEU A 65 -0.24 -5.42 -11.38
CA LEU A 65 -0.61 -6.84 -11.39
C LEU A 65 -1.71 -7.11 -12.41
N ALA A 66 -2.72 -6.24 -12.54
CA ALA A 66 -3.72 -6.36 -13.59
C ALA A 66 -3.06 -6.37 -14.99
N ALA A 67 -2.13 -5.44 -15.25
CA ALA A 67 -1.37 -5.42 -16.49
C ALA A 67 -0.52 -6.70 -16.71
N ALA A 68 -0.03 -7.34 -15.63
CA ALA A 68 0.65 -8.63 -15.71
C ALA A 68 -0.28 -9.76 -16.15
N TYR A 69 -1.55 -9.71 -15.74
CA TYR A 69 -2.57 -10.64 -16.22
C TYR A 69 -2.90 -10.43 -17.69
N ASP A 70 -3.01 -9.18 -18.14
CA ASP A 70 -3.30 -8.86 -19.55
C ASP A 70 -2.15 -9.25 -20.48
N ALA A 71 -0.91 -9.02 -20.07
CA ALA A 71 0.26 -9.34 -20.88
C ALA A 71 0.50 -10.86 -21.01
N ASP A 72 0.22 -11.63 -19.95
CA ASP A 72 0.34 -13.09 -19.87
C ASP A 72 1.61 -13.69 -20.52
N THR A 73 2.75 -13.03 -20.41
CA THR A 73 4.04 -13.61 -20.82
C THR A 73 4.55 -14.58 -19.74
N GLU A 74 5.51 -15.45 -20.07
CA GLU A 74 6.10 -16.36 -19.06
C GLU A 74 6.65 -15.60 -17.84
N GLN A 75 7.34 -14.49 -18.07
CA GLN A 75 7.85 -13.60 -17.04
C GLN A 75 6.72 -13.04 -16.16
N GLU A 76 5.64 -12.56 -16.77
CA GLU A 76 4.51 -11.97 -16.04
C GLU A 76 3.72 -13.04 -15.27
N ARG A 77 3.61 -14.26 -15.80
CA ARG A 77 3.02 -15.41 -15.11
C ARG A 77 3.84 -15.82 -13.88
N ALA A 78 5.16 -15.83 -14.00
CA ALA A 78 6.05 -16.11 -12.87
C ALA A 78 6.01 -14.99 -11.83
N PHE A 79 6.00 -13.72 -12.25
CA PHE A 79 5.89 -12.57 -11.36
C PHE A 79 4.59 -12.59 -10.55
N ARG A 80 3.43 -12.77 -11.21
CA ARG A 80 2.12 -12.73 -10.54
C ARG A 80 1.95 -13.86 -9.52
N ARG A 81 2.69 -14.97 -9.64
CA ARG A 81 2.65 -16.08 -8.68
C ARG A 81 3.00 -15.65 -7.25
N LEU A 82 3.98 -14.76 -7.09
CA LEU A 82 4.33 -14.10 -5.83
C LEU A 82 3.60 -12.77 -5.66
N GLY A 83 3.62 -11.92 -6.68
CA GLY A 83 3.13 -10.55 -6.61
C GLY A 83 1.69 -10.44 -6.12
N VAL A 84 0.80 -11.34 -6.54
CA VAL A 84 -0.61 -11.36 -6.10
C VAL A 84 -0.74 -11.71 -4.62
N ALA A 85 -0.06 -12.74 -4.13
CA ALA A 85 -0.15 -13.16 -2.72
C ALA A 85 0.43 -12.10 -1.77
N VAL A 86 1.59 -11.54 -2.15
CA VAL A 86 2.24 -10.43 -1.43
C VAL A 86 1.33 -9.20 -1.38
N THR A 87 0.78 -8.80 -2.52
CA THR A 87 -0.07 -7.59 -2.60
C THR A 87 -1.39 -7.78 -1.87
N LYS A 88 -2.05 -8.94 -2.02
CA LYS A 88 -3.26 -9.25 -1.26
C LYS A 88 -2.96 -9.18 0.23
N TYR A 89 -1.92 -9.85 0.72
CA TYR A 89 -1.54 -9.81 2.14
C TYR A 89 -1.45 -8.37 2.66
N TRP A 90 -0.71 -7.53 1.95
CA TRP A 90 -0.41 -6.19 2.41
C TRP A 90 -1.60 -5.25 2.30
N VAL A 91 -2.14 -5.07 1.10
CA VAL A 91 -3.17 -4.07 0.81
C VAL A 91 -4.44 -4.35 1.59
N THR A 92 -4.89 -5.61 1.68
CA THR A 92 -6.13 -5.92 2.40
C THR A 92 -5.98 -5.74 3.91
N LYS A 93 -4.76 -5.86 4.46
CA LYS A 93 -4.50 -5.64 5.89
C LYS A 93 -4.35 -4.16 6.24
N ARG A 94 -3.92 -3.33 5.30
CA ARG A 94 -3.83 -1.87 5.48
C ARG A 94 -5.19 -1.18 5.31
N CYS A 95 -6.08 -1.74 4.49
CA CYS A 95 -7.38 -1.14 4.19
C CYS A 95 -8.21 -0.74 5.44
N PRO A 96 -8.36 -1.57 6.49
CA PRO A 96 -9.10 -1.16 7.69
C PRO A 96 -8.45 -0.03 8.46
N VAL A 97 -7.11 0.05 8.45
CA VAL A 97 -6.37 1.11 9.16
C VAL A 97 -6.62 2.45 8.47
N ILE A 98 -6.58 2.51 7.14
CA ILE A 98 -6.93 3.72 6.39
C ILE A 98 -8.41 4.08 6.57
N ALA A 99 -9.31 3.10 6.52
CA ALA A 99 -10.74 3.36 6.68
C ALA A 99 -11.06 3.98 8.06
N ALA A 100 -10.39 3.52 9.12
CA ALA A 100 -10.54 4.09 10.46
C ALA A 100 -10.00 5.53 10.55
N GLU A 101 -8.79 5.78 10.04
CA GLU A 101 -8.18 7.11 10.07
C GLU A 101 -8.98 8.13 9.23
N ALA A 102 -9.45 7.71 8.05
CA ALA A 102 -10.32 8.53 7.21
C ALA A 102 -11.66 8.82 7.91
N LEU A 103 -12.23 7.85 8.62
CA LEU A 103 -13.43 8.04 9.42
C LEU A 103 -13.18 9.08 10.51
N GLU A 104 -12.05 9.02 11.20
CA GLU A 104 -11.65 9.99 12.23
C GLU A 104 -11.48 11.41 11.67
N CYS A 105 -10.98 11.54 10.43
CA CYS A 105 -10.87 12.85 9.75
C CYS A 105 -12.23 13.56 9.58
N LEU A 106 -13.34 12.83 9.53
CA LEU A 106 -14.70 13.39 9.47
C LEU A 106 -15.28 13.70 10.87
N GLY A 107 -14.57 13.34 11.93
CA GLY A 107 -15.00 13.51 13.32
C GLY A 107 -16.26 12.69 13.65
N GLY A 108 -17.10 13.22 14.54
CA GLY A 108 -18.33 12.54 14.98
C GLY A 108 -19.28 12.17 13.83
N ASN A 109 -19.32 12.98 12.77
CA ASN A 109 -20.13 12.67 11.59
C ASN A 109 -19.59 11.46 10.82
N GLY A 110 -18.29 11.19 10.87
CA GLY A 110 -17.72 9.96 10.29
C GLY A 110 -18.22 8.69 10.99
N TYR A 111 -18.60 8.78 12.26
CA TYR A 111 -19.06 7.62 13.02
C TYR A 111 -20.55 7.29 12.77
N VAL A 112 -21.33 8.22 12.22
CA VAL A 112 -22.76 7.98 11.93
C VAL A 112 -22.95 7.36 10.55
N GLU A 113 -23.90 6.43 10.45
CA GLU A 113 -24.12 5.58 9.26
C GLU A 113 -24.47 6.41 8.02
N GLU A 114 -25.12 7.57 8.19
CA GLU A 114 -25.53 8.49 7.13
C GLU A 114 -24.33 9.09 6.36
N SER A 115 -23.13 9.11 6.96
CA SER A 115 -21.92 9.54 6.26
C SER A 115 -21.41 8.51 5.24
N GLY A 116 -21.83 7.24 5.37
CA GLY A 116 -21.32 6.12 4.60
C GLY A 116 -19.94 5.60 5.05
N MET A 117 -19.22 6.31 5.92
CA MET A 117 -17.93 5.87 6.45
C MET A 117 -18.02 4.57 7.29
N PRO A 118 -19.03 4.38 8.17
CA PRO A 118 -19.12 3.13 8.93
C PRO A 118 -19.33 1.90 8.04
N ARG A 119 -20.08 2.04 6.94
CA ARG A 119 -20.21 0.98 5.93
C ARG A 119 -18.86 0.66 5.30
N LEU A 120 -18.11 1.68 4.87
CA LEU A 120 -16.76 1.51 4.29
C LEU A 120 -15.83 0.80 5.29
N PHE A 121 -15.82 1.22 6.55
CA PHE A 121 -15.03 0.58 7.60
C PHE A 121 -15.43 -0.88 7.81
N ARG A 122 -16.73 -1.19 7.92
CA ARG A 122 -17.24 -2.56 8.08
C ARG A 122 -16.92 -3.47 6.88
N GLU A 123 -16.81 -2.92 5.67
CA GLU A 123 -16.43 -3.65 4.47
C GLU A 123 -14.92 -3.89 4.36
N SER A 124 -14.10 -2.95 4.82
CA SER A 124 -12.64 -2.96 4.69
C SER A 124 -11.91 -4.25 5.14
N PRO A 125 -12.30 -4.99 6.20
CA PRO A 125 -11.59 -6.22 6.59
C PRO A 125 -11.98 -7.44 5.75
N LEU A 126 -13.10 -7.40 5.00
CA LEU A 126 -13.67 -8.56 4.30
C LEU A 126 -12.66 -9.21 3.35
N ASN A 127 -12.01 -8.40 2.51
CA ASN A 127 -11.03 -8.86 1.52
C ASN A 127 -9.77 -9.47 2.16
N SER A 128 -9.49 -9.14 3.42
CA SER A 128 -8.39 -9.76 4.18
C SER A 128 -8.76 -11.14 4.72
N VAL A 129 -10.04 -11.48 4.83
CA VAL A 129 -10.54 -12.77 5.31
C VAL A 129 -10.84 -13.69 4.13
N TRP A 130 -11.49 -13.15 3.10
CA TRP A 130 -11.90 -13.88 1.90
C TRP A 130 -10.70 -14.42 1.11
N GLU A 131 -10.85 -15.61 0.53
CA GLU A 131 -9.87 -16.26 -0.37
C GLU A 131 -8.43 -16.32 0.18
N GLY A 132 -8.33 -16.73 1.45
CA GLY A 132 -7.08 -16.95 2.18
C GLY A 132 -6.68 -15.74 3.01
N SER A 133 -6.77 -15.90 4.33
CA SER A 133 -6.40 -14.88 5.31
C SER A 133 -4.90 -14.58 5.31
N GLY A 134 -4.46 -13.56 6.05
CA GLY A 134 -3.07 -13.11 6.03
C GLY A 134 -2.03 -14.21 6.30
N ASN A 135 -2.30 -15.15 7.22
CA ASN A 135 -1.39 -16.30 7.44
C ASN A 135 -1.34 -17.23 6.23
N VAL A 136 -2.49 -17.48 5.59
CA VAL A 136 -2.55 -18.33 4.39
C VAL A 136 -1.77 -17.70 3.25
N GLN A 137 -1.83 -16.38 3.07
CA GLN A 137 -1.03 -15.69 2.05
C GLN A 137 0.47 -15.76 2.37
N ALA A 138 0.86 -15.51 3.62
CA ALA A 138 2.26 -15.56 4.03
C ALA A 138 2.87 -16.96 3.86
N LEU A 139 2.14 -18.00 4.24
CA LEU A 139 2.56 -19.39 4.05
C LEU A 139 2.57 -19.80 2.58
N ASP A 140 1.65 -19.29 1.75
CA ASP A 140 1.70 -19.53 0.30
C ASP A 140 2.93 -18.89 -0.34
N VAL A 141 3.31 -17.68 0.08
CA VAL A 141 4.56 -17.04 -0.37
C VAL A 141 5.76 -17.91 -0.04
N LEU A 142 5.90 -18.39 1.21
CA LEU A 142 7.02 -19.28 1.57
C LEU A 142 7.03 -20.57 0.75
N ARG A 143 5.86 -21.18 0.54
CA ARG A 143 5.73 -22.38 -0.30
C ARG A 143 6.18 -22.12 -1.73
N VAL A 144 5.87 -20.96 -2.31
CA VAL A 144 6.33 -20.56 -3.64
C VAL A 144 7.83 -20.38 -3.67
N LEU A 145 8.39 -19.66 -2.70
CA LEU A 145 9.84 -19.44 -2.60
C LEU A 145 10.61 -20.77 -2.55
N GLN A 146 10.06 -21.79 -1.90
CA GLN A 146 10.67 -23.12 -1.81
C GLN A 146 10.55 -23.95 -3.10
N ARG A 147 9.43 -23.85 -3.82
CA ARG A 147 9.07 -24.79 -4.91
C ARG A 147 9.17 -24.22 -6.32
N GLU A 148 9.15 -22.91 -6.45
CA GLU A 148 9.00 -22.21 -7.73
C GLU A 148 10.08 -21.11 -7.86
N PRO A 149 11.37 -21.45 -8.02
CA PRO A 149 12.47 -20.47 -8.07
C PRO A 149 12.32 -19.43 -9.18
N GLN A 150 11.67 -19.80 -10.28
CA GLN A 150 11.33 -18.88 -11.37
C GLN A 150 10.43 -17.72 -10.92
N ALA A 151 9.54 -17.95 -9.93
CA ALA A 151 8.68 -16.89 -9.41
C ALA A 151 9.50 -15.87 -8.60
N LEU A 152 10.44 -16.34 -7.77
CA LEU A 152 11.37 -15.46 -7.07
C LEU A 152 12.23 -14.67 -8.06
N ASN A 153 12.82 -15.33 -9.05
CA ASN A 153 13.60 -14.66 -10.08
C ASN A 153 12.78 -13.58 -10.80
N ALA A 154 11.53 -13.88 -11.17
CA ALA A 154 10.67 -12.92 -11.84
C ALA A 154 10.31 -11.72 -10.94
N PHE A 155 10.08 -11.97 -9.64
CA PHE A 155 9.88 -10.91 -8.65
C PHE A 155 11.12 -10.03 -8.48
N LEU A 156 12.31 -10.63 -8.37
CA LEU A 156 13.58 -9.89 -8.28
C LEU A 156 13.86 -9.07 -9.54
N VAL A 157 13.55 -9.60 -10.73
CA VAL A 157 13.62 -8.85 -11.99
C VAL A 157 12.68 -7.65 -11.97
N GLU A 158 11.44 -7.81 -11.49
CA GLU A 158 10.48 -6.70 -11.44
C GLU A 158 10.96 -5.58 -10.51
N ILE A 159 11.37 -5.90 -9.28
CA ILE A 159 11.84 -4.87 -8.34
C ILE A 159 13.19 -4.26 -8.79
N GLY A 160 14.04 -5.06 -9.43
CA GLY A 160 15.35 -4.66 -9.94
C GLY A 160 15.31 -3.67 -11.10
N ARG A 161 14.15 -3.49 -11.76
CA ARG A 161 13.94 -2.42 -12.77
C ARG A 161 14.09 -1.01 -12.19
N ALA A 162 14.01 -0.87 -10.87
CA ALA A 162 14.19 0.40 -10.16
C ALA A 162 15.60 0.58 -9.55
N ARG A 163 16.53 -0.35 -9.80
CA ARG A 163 17.87 -0.31 -9.19
C ARG A 163 18.58 1.02 -9.47
N GLY A 164 19.12 1.63 -8.43
CA GLY A 164 19.83 2.91 -8.52
C GLY A 164 18.94 4.14 -8.63
N ALA A 165 17.61 3.98 -8.63
CA ALA A 165 16.68 5.12 -8.64
C ALA A 165 16.56 5.78 -7.26
N ASP A 166 16.69 5.01 -6.17
CA ASP A 166 16.67 5.52 -4.80
C ASP A 166 17.53 4.64 -3.88
N HIS A 167 18.46 5.24 -3.14
CA HIS A 167 19.38 4.52 -2.26
C HIS A 167 18.68 3.81 -1.07
N ARG A 168 17.55 4.34 -0.59
CA ARG A 168 16.74 3.73 0.49
C ARG A 168 16.03 2.48 -0.03
N LEU A 169 15.55 2.52 -1.27
CA LEU A 169 14.98 1.34 -1.94
C LEU A 169 16.05 0.27 -2.16
N ASP A 170 17.22 0.65 -2.67
CA ASP A 170 18.32 -0.30 -2.87
C ASP A 170 18.75 -0.96 -1.56
N ALA A 171 18.80 -0.20 -0.46
CA ALA A 171 19.08 -0.72 0.87
C ALA A 171 17.98 -1.70 1.33
N ALA A 172 16.70 -1.34 1.19
CA ALA A 172 15.58 -2.20 1.56
C ALA A 172 15.54 -3.51 0.73
N VAL A 173 15.87 -3.44 -0.56
CA VAL A 173 16.01 -4.64 -1.42
C VAL A 173 17.16 -5.52 -0.93
N LYS A 174 18.32 -4.93 -0.59
CA LYS A 174 19.45 -5.67 -0.03
C LYS A 174 19.07 -6.37 1.28
N ASP A 175 18.39 -5.68 2.17
CA ASP A 175 17.95 -6.24 3.45
C ASP A 175 16.94 -7.36 3.26
N LEU A 176 15.99 -7.21 2.32
CA LEU A 176 15.06 -8.29 1.95
C LEU A 176 15.81 -9.53 1.44
N LEU A 177 16.81 -9.34 0.57
CA LEU A 177 17.62 -10.46 0.07
C LEU A 177 18.37 -11.17 1.21
N GLY A 178 18.85 -10.41 2.20
CA GLY A 178 19.44 -10.97 3.42
C GLY A 178 18.46 -11.82 4.21
N GLU A 179 17.23 -11.34 4.41
CA GLU A 179 16.18 -12.10 5.11
C GLU A 179 15.74 -13.35 4.36
N LEU A 180 15.65 -13.30 3.02
CA LEU A 180 15.30 -14.45 2.20
C LEU A 180 16.39 -15.53 2.19
N GLY A 181 17.65 -15.14 2.42
CA GLY A 181 18.78 -16.07 2.54
C GLY A 181 18.86 -16.79 3.89
N ASP A 182 18.20 -16.26 4.92
CA ASP A 182 18.16 -16.84 6.26
C ASP A 182 16.92 -17.72 6.46
N LEU A 183 17.13 -19.04 6.33
CA LEU A 183 16.07 -20.03 6.44
C LEU A 183 15.70 -20.36 7.90
N GLU A 184 16.49 -19.91 8.89
CA GLU A 184 16.22 -20.20 10.28
C GLU A 184 14.95 -19.48 10.74
N GLY A 185 14.00 -20.26 11.27
CA GLY A 185 12.72 -19.74 11.76
C GLY A 185 11.89 -19.00 10.68
N ILE A 186 12.11 -19.28 9.39
CA ILE A 186 11.51 -18.51 8.28
C ILE A 186 9.97 -18.47 8.35
N GLU A 187 9.34 -19.56 8.78
CA GLU A 187 7.89 -19.63 8.93
C GLU A 187 7.37 -18.68 10.02
N ALA A 188 8.06 -18.59 11.16
CA ALA A 188 7.70 -17.68 12.25
C ALA A 188 7.83 -16.20 11.84
N ARG A 189 8.73 -15.91 10.89
CA ARG A 189 8.97 -14.56 10.35
C ARG A 189 8.26 -14.30 9.03
N ALA A 190 7.43 -15.23 8.52
CA ALA A 190 6.83 -15.14 7.19
C ALA A 190 6.11 -13.81 6.93
N ARG A 191 5.34 -13.33 7.91
CA ARG A 191 4.61 -12.05 7.81
C ARG A 191 5.54 -10.85 7.63
N ARG A 192 6.68 -10.84 8.32
CA ARG A 192 7.69 -9.79 8.21
C ARG A 192 8.33 -9.80 6.82
N ILE A 193 8.67 -10.98 6.32
CA ILE A 193 9.23 -11.14 4.97
C ILE A 193 8.22 -10.67 3.92
N VAL A 194 6.96 -11.12 3.99
CA VAL A 194 5.91 -10.73 3.01
C VAL A 194 5.60 -9.23 3.07
N GLU A 195 5.59 -8.63 4.26
CA GLU A 195 5.52 -7.18 4.42
C GLU A 195 6.66 -6.47 3.68
N ARG A 196 7.92 -6.88 3.92
CA ARG A 196 9.07 -6.27 3.23
C ARG A 196 9.01 -6.46 1.72
N MET A 197 8.61 -7.64 1.24
CA MET A 197 8.37 -7.90 -0.18
C MET A 197 7.34 -6.90 -0.76
N ALA A 198 6.24 -6.66 -0.04
CA ALA A 198 5.22 -5.71 -0.49
C ALA A 198 5.75 -4.27 -0.52
N LEU A 199 6.50 -3.86 0.50
CA LEU A 199 7.06 -2.51 0.59
C LEU A 199 8.12 -2.25 -0.50
N VAL A 200 9.02 -3.20 -0.80
CA VAL A 200 9.99 -3.02 -1.89
C VAL A 200 9.32 -3.07 -3.26
N LEU A 201 8.26 -3.87 -3.44
CA LEU A 201 7.48 -3.88 -4.67
C LEU A 201 6.78 -2.54 -4.88
N GLN A 202 6.08 -2.04 -3.86
CA GLN A 202 5.44 -0.73 -3.88
C GLN A 202 6.47 0.38 -4.15
N GLY A 203 7.60 0.38 -3.43
CA GLY A 203 8.67 1.35 -3.61
C GLY A 203 9.23 1.35 -5.03
N SER A 204 9.54 0.17 -5.57
CA SER A 204 10.02 0.00 -6.95
C SER A 204 9.04 0.56 -7.99
N LEU A 205 7.74 0.31 -7.81
CA LEU A 205 6.73 0.81 -8.73
C LEU A 205 6.54 2.32 -8.62
N LEU A 206 6.55 2.88 -7.41
CA LEU A 206 6.39 4.31 -7.21
C LEU A 206 7.58 5.10 -7.78
N VAL A 207 8.82 4.67 -7.58
CA VAL A 207 9.98 5.37 -8.18
C VAL A 207 9.98 5.30 -9.71
N ARG A 208 9.31 4.31 -10.31
CA ARG A 208 9.21 4.14 -11.77
C ARG A 208 8.03 4.90 -12.39
N PHE A 209 6.92 5.04 -11.66
CA PHE A 209 5.64 5.44 -12.26
C PHE A 209 4.90 6.56 -11.52
N ALA A 210 5.26 6.87 -10.27
CA ALA A 210 4.62 7.93 -9.51
C ALA A 210 5.38 9.26 -9.64
N PRO A 211 4.72 10.40 -9.36
CA PRO A 211 5.42 11.68 -9.25
C PRO A 211 6.57 11.62 -8.22
N PRO A 212 7.68 12.35 -8.42
CA PRO A 212 8.84 12.29 -7.53
C PRO A 212 8.52 12.52 -6.05
N ALA A 213 7.60 13.45 -5.74
CA ALA A 213 7.18 13.72 -4.36
C ALA A 213 6.54 12.50 -3.68
N VAL A 214 5.76 11.71 -4.41
CA VAL A 214 5.14 10.48 -3.89
C VAL A 214 6.20 9.41 -3.64
N ALA A 215 7.11 9.22 -4.61
CA ALA A 215 8.16 8.23 -4.49
C ALA A 215 9.13 8.55 -3.35
N ASP A 216 9.53 9.82 -3.21
CA ASP A 216 10.38 10.30 -2.12
C ASP A 216 9.70 10.14 -0.75
N ALA A 217 8.43 10.54 -0.63
CA ALA A 217 7.68 10.38 0.62
C ALA A 217 7.52 8.89 1.02
N PHE A 218 7.28 8.00 0.04
CA PHE A 218 7.21 6.55 0.29
C PHE A 218 8.56 6.02 0.78
N ALA A 219 9.65 6.36 0.08
CA ALA A 219 10.98 5.88 0.44
C ALA A 219 11.46 6.45 1.79
N ALA A 220 11.18 7.73 2.07
CA ALA A 220 11.50 8.38 3.36
C ALA A 220 10.75 7.76 4.55
N SER A 221 9.56 7.23 4.33
CA SER A 221 8.73 6.63 5.37
C SER A 221 8.85 5.11 5.38
N ARG A 222 8.19 4.41 4.46
CA ARG A 222 8.02 2.95 4.48
C ARG A 222 9.32 2.16 4.34
N LEU A 223 10.34 2.78 3.75
CA LEU A 223 11.68 2.19 3.58
C LEU A 223 12.72 2.84 4.52
N GLY A 224 12.31 3.86 5.25
CA GLY A 224 13.14 4.56 6.23
C GLY A 224 13.09 3.88 7.61
N PRO A 225 14.03 4.24 8.51
CA PRO A 225 14.11 3.67 9.84
C PRO A 225 13.05 4.20 10.82
N ASP A 226 12.42 5.33 10.52
CA ASP A 226 11.53 6.08 11.42
C ASP A 226 10.09 6.15 10.90
N TRP A 227 9.53 4.99 10.53
CA TRP A 227 8.12 4.89 10.14
C TRP A 227 7.22 4.73 11.37
N GLY A 228 6.28 5.65 11.58
CA GLY A 228 5.34 5.61 12.70
C GLY A 228 4.27 4.52 12.59
N THR A 229 3.65 4.18 13.73
CA THR A 229 2.58 3.17 13.82
C THR A 229 1.19 3.73 13.50
N THR A 230 1.03 5.05 13.53
CA THR A 230 -0.18 5.81 13.14
C THR A 230 0.11 6.67 11.92
N PHE A 231 -0.94 7.14 11.25
CA PHE A 231 -0.78 8.11 10.17
C PHE A 231 -0.37 9.48 10.69
N GLY A 232 0.17 10.31 9.80
CA GLY A 232 0.58 11.68 10.12
C GLY A 232 2.00 11.78 10.68
N THR A 233 2.83 10.76 10.44
CA THR A 233 4.21 10.68 10.95
C THR A 233 5.26 10.92 9.85
N LEU A 234 4.85 11.44 8.69
CA LEU A 234 5.79 11.76 7.61
C LEU A 234 6.74 12.89 8.04
N PRO A 235 8.02 12.86 7.62
CA PRO A 235 8.96 13.95 7.85
C PRO A 235 8.42 15.29 7.35
N PRO A 236 8.51 16.37 8.15
CA PRO A 236 7.94 17.68 7.80
C PRO A 236 8.69 18.37 6.64
N THR A 237 9.85 17.85 6.24
CA THR A 237 10.65 18.35 5.12
C THR A 237 10.13 17.93 3.75
N LEU A 238 9.15 17.02 3.69
CA LEU A 238 8.56 16.51 2.45
C LEU A 238 7.48 17.44 1.89
N ASP A 239 7.23 17.35 0.58
CA ASP A 239 6.16 18.10 -0.09
C ASP A 239 4.77 17.44 0.12
N LEU A 240 4.27 17.54 1.34
CA LEU A 240 2.98 16.96 1.74
C LEU A 240 1.79 17.64 1.03
N ALA A 241 1.95 18.90 0.62
CA ALA A 241 0.89 19.65 -0.06
C ALA A 241 0.60 19.08 -1.46
N SER A 242 1.63 18.70 -2.20
CA SER A 242 1.46 18.04 -3.51
C SER A 242 0.77 16.68 -3.39
N LEU A 243 1.07 15.90 -2.35
CA LEU A 243 0.40 14.60 -2.11
C LEU A 243 -1.10 14.80 -1.86
N VAL A 244 -1.48 15.74 -0.99
CA VAL A 244 -2.89 16.03 -0.70
C VAL A 244 -3.62 16.59 -1.91
N THR A 245 -2.99 17.52 -2.65
CA THR A 245 -3.56 18.08 -3.89
C THR A 245 -3.86 17.00 -4.92
N ARG A 246 -2.96 16.04 -5.10
CA ARG A 246 -3.14 14.90 -6.01
C ARG A 246 -4.23 13.92 -5.56
N ALA A 247 -4.41 13.77 -4.26
CA ALA A 247 -5.44 12.92 -3.68
C ALA A 247 -6.84 13.55 -3.73
N ARG A 248 -6.91 14.88 -3.85
CA ARG A 248 -8.16 15.64 -3.87
C ARG A 248 -9.04 15.24 -5.07
N PRO A 249 -10.33 14.96 -4.85
CA PRO A 249 -11.29 14.81 -5.96
C PRO A 249 -11.38 16.10 -6.77
N THR A 250 -11.30 16.01 -8.10
CA THR A 250 -11.58 17.14 -8.99
C THR A 250 -13.08 17.27 -9.22
N GLU A 251 -13.61 18.47 -9.06
CA GLU A 251 -14.96 18.81 -9.54
C GLU A 251 -14.85 18.98 -11.06
N HIS A 252 -15.50 18.10 -11.82
CA HIS A 252 -15.67 18.22 -13.26
C HIS A 252 -17.10 18.66 -13.57
#